data_AF-A0A8X7MKS6-F1
#
_entry.id   AF-A0A8X7MKS6-F1
#
_cell.length_a   1.000
_cell.length_b   1.000
_cell.length_c   1.000
_cell.angle_alpha   90.00
_cell.angle_beta   90.00
_cell.angle_gamma   90.00
#
_symmetry.space_group_name_H-M   'P 1'
#
loop_
_entity.id
_entity.type
_entity.pdbx_description
1 polymer ?
#
loop_
_entity_poly.entity_id
_entity_poly.type
_entity_poly.pdbx_seq_one_letter_code
_entity_poly.pdbx_strand_id
1 'polypeptide(L)'
;MAGSRQAAELQQASQLAEYISFTTSGALVDLTDKKVMVILRDGRKLIGVLRSYDQFANLVLQDTIERIFVGNRFGDIPHGLFLVRGENVVLMGEIDLDAEDDIPPSIASPVAPAALPQLLQAQAAHKEANAVMERRKAEILIQTAGFCPEGAEGDQYLH
;
A
#
# COMPACT_ATOMS: atom_id res chain seq x y z
N MET A 1 -36.79 -0.54 32.48
CA MET A 1 -36.87 -0.73 31.02
C MET A 1 -35.58 -0.39 30.25
N ALA A 2 -34.57 0.26 30.87
CA ALA A 2 -33.29 0.53 30.19
C ALA A 2 -32.36 -0.70 30.06
N GLY A 3 -32.35 -1.62 31.05
CA GLY A 3 -31.43 -2.76 31.07
C GLY A 3 -31.71 -3.87 30.05
N SER A 4 -32.94 -4.01 29.55
CA SER A 4 -33.29 -5.03 28.55
C SER A 4 -32.86 -4.65 27.13
N ARG A 5 -32.76 -3.34 26.80
CA ARG A 5 -32.19 -2.86 25.53
C ARG A 5 -30.68 -3.03 25.49
N GLN A 6 -30.00 -2.69 26.58
CA GLN A 6 -28.54 -2.85 26.70
C GLN A 6 -28.11 -4.31 26.62
N ALA A 7 -28.86 -5.23 27.24
CA ALA A 7 -28.58 -6.67 27.17
C ALA A 7 -28.78 -7.24 25.76
N ALA A 8 -29.80 -6.78 25.04
CA ALA A 8 -30.04 -7.18 23.65
C ALA A 8 -28.96 -6.63 22.69
N GLU A 9 -28.54 -5.38 22.87
CA GLU A 9 -27.44 -4.77 22.10
C GLU A 9 -26.10 -5.49 22.35
N LEU A 10 -25.80 -5.86 23.60
CA LEU A 10 -24.60 -6.62 23.94
C LEU A 10 -24.61 -8.04 23.36
N GLN A 11 -25.76 -8.73 23.40
CA GLN A 11 -25.92 -10.03 22.74
C GLN A 11 -25.77 -9.94 21.22
N GLN A 12 -26.34 -8.91 20.61
CA GLN A 12 -26.26 -8.69 19.18
C GLN A 12 -24.82 -8.33 18.74
N ALA A 13 -24.12 -7.50 19.52
CA ALA A 13 -22.70 -7.20 19.29
C ALA A 13 -21.80 -8.43 19.46
N SER A 14 -22.07 -9.27 20.47
CA SER A 14 -21.34 -10.53 20.69
C SER A 14 -21.55 -11.52 19.54
N GLN A 15 -22.77 -11.60 18.99
CA GLN A 15 -23.06 -12.44 17.82
C GLN A 15 -22.33 -11.93 16.58
N LEU A 16 -22.30 -10.61 16.35
CA LEU A 16 -21.54 -10.03 15.23
C LEU A 16 -20.04 -10.27 15.36
N ALA A 17 -19.48 -10.21 16.57
CA ALA A 17 -18.08 -10.49 16.82
C ALA A 17 -17.68 -11.94 16.48
N GLU A 18 -18.60 -12.91 16.63
CA GLU A 18 -18.36 -14.31 16.22
C GLU A 18 -18.31 -14.50 14.70
N TYR A 19 -18.92 -13.60 13.91
CA TYR A 19 -18.84 -13.61 12.44
C TYR A 19 -17.59 -12.90 11.89
N ILE A 20 -16.86 -12.14 12.72
CA ILE A 20 -15.63 -11.47 12.31
C ILE A 20 -14.47 -12.45 12.45
N SER A 21 -14.02 -12.97 11.32
CA SER A 21 -12.84 -13.82 11.26
C SER A 21 -11.57 -12.98 11.43
N PHE A 22 -10.90 -13.09 12.58
CA PHE A 22 -9.59 -12.49 12.84
C PHE A 22 -8.46 -13.30 12.22
N THR A 23 -8.58 -13.61 10.94
CA THR A 23 -7.57 -14.33 10.16
C THR A 23 -7.20 -13.50 8.93
N THR A 24 -6.01 -13.72 8.37
CA THR A 24 -5.60 -13.08 7.11
C THR A 24 -6.63 -13.34 6.01
N SER A 25 -7.12 -14.58 5.90
CA SER A 25 -8.14 -14.93 4.92
C SER A 25 -9.48 -14.24 5.16
N GLY A 26 -9.86 -14.02 6.42
CA GLY A 26 -11.03 -13.23 6.80
C GLY A 26 -10.90 -11.75 6.45
N ALA A 27 -9.70 -11.17 6.59
CA ALA A 27 -9.44 -9.79 6.19
C ALA A 27 -9.43 -9.59 4.67
N LEU A 28 -9.05 -10.62 3.90
CA LEU A 28 -8.90 -10.54 2.44
C LEU A 28 -10.16 -10.94 1.68
N VAL A 29 -11.06 -11.74 2.27
CA VAL A 29 -12.25 -12.26 1.57
C VAL A 29 -13.14 -11.13 1.05
N ASP A 30 -13.33 -10.09 1.88
CA ASP A 30 -14.17 -8.93 1.55
C ASP A 30 -13.53 -7.99 0.52
N LEU A 31 -12.25 -8.20 0.18
CA LEU A 31 -11.52 -7.46 -0.85
C LEU A 31 -11.54 -8.16 -2.22
N THR A 32 -12.08 -9.39 -2.29
CA THR A 32 -12.16 -10.14 -3.54
C THR A 32 -13.04 -9.42 -4.55
N ASP A 33 -12.58 -9.37 -5.80
CA ASP A 33 -13.20 -8.66 -6.92
C ASP A 33 -13.31 -7.13 -6.74
N LYS A 34 -12.64 -6.57 -5.74
CA LYS A 34 -12.54 -5.13 -5.53
C LYS A 34 -11.24 -4.56 -6.09
N LYS A 35 -11.27 -3.28 -6.41
CA LYS A 35 -10.06 -2.53 -6.77
C LYS A 35 -9.28 -2.21 -5.51
N VAL A 36 -8.01 -2.61 -5.47
CA VAL A 36 -7.13 -2.46 -4.30
C VAL A 36 -5.84 -1.76 -4.70
N MET A 37 -5.26 -1.03 -3.75
CA MET A 37 -3.88 -0.57 -3.81
C MET A 37 -3.01 -1.47 -2.93
N VAL A 38 -1.87 -1.91 -3.45
CA VAL A 38 -0.88 -2.76 -2.77
C VAL A 38 0.45 -2.03 -2.75
N ILE A 39 1.03 -1.85 -1.57
CA ILE A 39 2.38 -1.30 -1.40
C ILE A 39 3.34 -2.47 -1.18
N LEU A 40 4.38 -2.50 -2.00
CA LEU A 40 5.43 -3.52 -1.93
C LEU A 40 6.65 -3.03 -1.16
N ARG A 41 7.45 -3.98 -0.70
CA ARG A 41 8.70 -3.73 0.03
C ARG A 41 9.71 -2.87 -0.72
N ASP A 42 9.81 -3.02 -2.04
CA ASP A 42 10.63 -2.17 -2.92
C ASP A 42 10.05 -0.76 -3.18
N GLY A 43 8.99 -0.40 -2.44
CA GLY A 43 8.33 0.91 -2.49
C GLY A 43 7.37 1.09 -3.68
N ARG A 44 7.20 0.06 -4.52
CA ARG A 44 6.24 0.09 -5.64
C ARG A 44 4.82 0.10 -5.13
N LYS A 45 3.94 0.78 -5.87
CA LYS A 45 2.52 0.95 -5.54
C LYS A 45 1.73 0.38 -6.70
N LEU A 46 1.15 -0.81 -6.50
CA LEU A 46 0.35 -1.48 -7.50
C LEU A 46 -1.13 -1.19 -7.25
N ILE A 47 -1.89 -0.96 -8.31
CA ILE A 47 -3.35 -0.83 -8.25
C ILE A 47 -3.94 -1.83 -9.22
N GLY A 48 -4.90 -2.64 -8.78
CA GLY A 48 -5.53 -3.65 -9.62
C GLY A 48 -6.77 -4.24 -8.96
N VAL A 49 -7.43 -5.17 -9.66
CA VAL A 49 -8.57 -5.90 -9.11
C VAL A 49 -8.09 -7.20 -8.48
N LEU A 50 -8.35 -7.41 -7.19
CA LEU A 50 -7.96 -8.65 -6.50
C LEU A 50 -8.84 -9.80 -6.98
N ARG A 51 -8.24 -10.83 -7.61
CA ARG A 51 -8.98 -11.99 -8.12
C ARG A 51 -8.87 -13.22 -7.24
N SER A 52 -7.72 -13.42 -6.61
CA SER A 52 -7.53 -14.50 -5.65
C SER A 52 -6.40 -14.18 -4.69
N TYR A 53 -6.43 -14.87 -3.56
CA TYR A 53 -5.40 -14.80 -2.55
C TYR A 53 -5.24 -16.16 -1.85
N ASP A 54 -4.20 -16.30 -1.04
CA ASP A 54 -4.02 -17.41 -0.10
C ASP A 54 -3.78 -16.94 1.34
N GLN A 55 -3.65 -17.87 2.28
CA GLN A 55 -3.41 -17.56 3.70
C GLN A 55 -2.05 -16.88 3.97
N PHE A 56 -1.12 -16.92 3.01
CA PHE A 56 0.18 -16.25 3.08
C PHE A 56 0.14 -14.86 2.43
N ALA A 57 -1.05 -14.39 2.01
CA ALA A 57 -1.26 -13.17 1.27
C ALA A 57 -0.53 -13.12 -0.09
N ASN A 58 -0.29 -14.26 -0.74
CA ASN A 58 0.03 -14.25 -2.17
C ASN A 58 -1.21 -13.77 -2.94
N LEU A 59 -1.05 -12.85 -3.89
CA LEU A 59 -2.17 -12.14 -4.52
C LEU A 59 -2.13 -12.30 -6.02
N VAL A 60 -3.29 -12.54 -6.63
CA VAL A 60 -3.47 -12.42 -8.08
C VAL A 60 -4.26 -11.15 -8.35
N LEU A 61 -3.63 -10.20 -9.01
CA LEU A 61 -4.23 -8.93 -9.42
C LEU A 61 -4.49 -8.96 -10.93
N GLN A 62 -5.68 -8.51 -11.35
CA GLN A 62 -6.03 -8.27 -12.74
C GLN A 62 -6.02 -6.77 -13.05
N ASP A 63 -5.78 -6.41 -14.31
CA ASP A 63 -5.76 -5.03 -14.81
C ASP A 63 -4.84 -4.14 -13.97
N THR A 64 -3.72 -4.73 -13.56
CA THR A 64 -2.77 -4.12 -12.65
C THR A 64 -2.04 -2.99 -13.36
N ILE A 65 -1.95 -1.86 -12.68
CA ILE A 65 -1.07 -0.76 -13.00
C ILE A 65 -0.06 -0.57 -11.85
N GLU A 66 1.11 -0.04 -12.17
CA GLU A 66 2.02 0.50 -11.18
C GLU A 66 1.91 2.02 -11.22
N ARG A 67 1.60 2.63 -10.07
CA ARG A 67 1.52 4.08 -9.93
C ARG A 67 2.80 4.63 -9.31
N ILE A 68 3.45 5.51 -10.04
CA ILE A 68 4.68 6.19 -9.64
C ILE A 68 4.33 7.59 -9.15
N PHE A 69 4.83 7.97 -7.97
CA PHE A 69 4.65 9.30 -7.40
C PHE A 69 5.99 10.05 -7.33
N VAL A 70 5.96 11.34 -7.69
CA VAL A 70 7.06 12.29 -7.47
C VAL A 70 6.45 13.62 -7.01
N GLY A 71 6.59 13.93 -5.72
CA GLY A 71 5.87 15.04 -5.09
C GLY A 71 4.35 14.83 -5.18
N ASN A 72 3.62 15.84 -5.65
CA ASN A 72 2.17 15.75 -5.87
C ASN A 72 1.80 15.23 -7.26
N ARG A 73 2.75 14.74 -8.06
CA ARG A 73 2.48 14.24 -9.42
C ARG A 73 2.59 12.74 -9.48
N PHE A 74 1.75 12.10 -10.29
CA PHE A 74 1.81 10.66 -10.49
C PHE A 74 1.60 10.23 -11.95
N GLY A 75 2.05 9.02 -12.27
CA GLY A 75 1.85 8.39 -13.57
C GLY A 75 1.73 6.87 -13.45
N ASP A 76 1.00 6.27 -14.39
CA ASP A 76 0.61 4.86 -14.33
C ASP A 76 1.29 4.04 -15.43
N ILE A 77 1.80 2.86 -15.06
CA ILE A 77 2.41 1.88 -15.98
C ILE A 77 1.58 0.60 -15.99
N PRO A 78 1.04 0.17 -17.13
CA PRO A 78 0.24 -1.05 -17.21
C PRO A 78 1.10 -2.31 -17.05
N HIS A 79 0.59 -3.25 -16.25
CA HIS A 79 1.19 -4.57 -16.00
C HIS A 79 0.24 -5.73 -16.34
N GLY A 80 -1.09 -5.52 -16.29
CA GLY A 80 -2.09 -6.54 -16.64
C GLY A 80 -2.29 -7.57 -15.53
N LEU A 81 -2.16 -8.87 -15.83
CA LEU A 81 -2.25 -9.93 -14.83
C LEU A 81 -0.94 -10.01 -14.03
N PHE A 82 -1.01 -9.87 -12.72
CA PHE A 82 0.17 -9.79 -11.86
C PHE A 82 0.03 -10.71 -10.64
N LEU A 83 1.04 -11.55 -10.40
CA LEU A 83 1.15 -12.40 -9.22
C LEU A 83 2.13 -11.75 -8.23
N VAL A 84 1.61 -11.33 -7.08
CA VAL A 84 2.41 -10.76 -5.99
C VAL A 84 2.66 -11.84 -4.95
N ARG A 85 3.93 -11.99 -4.56
CA ARG A 85 4.31 -12.89 -3.47
C ARG A 85 4.06 -12.22 -2.12
N GLY A 86 3.39 -12.92 -1.23
CA GLY A 86 2.78 -12.35 -0.03
C GLY A 86 3.76 -11.80 0.97
N GLU A 87 4.98 -12.33 1.04
CA GLU A 87 5.98 -11.69 1.87
C GLU A 87 6.23 -10.26 1.40
N ASN A 88 6.27 -9.97 0.10
CA ASN A 88 6.65 -8.66 -0.42
C ASN A 88 5.58 -7.58 -0.22
N VAL A 89 4.40 -7.95 0.26
CA VAL A 89 3.32 -7.04 0.58
C VAL A 89 3.60 -6.36 1.92
N VAL A 90 3.62 -5.03 1.91
CA VAL A 90 3.71 -4.21 3.13
C VAL A 90 2.31 -3.92 3.66
N LEU A 91 1.45 -3.41 2.78
CA LEU A 91 0.04 -3.18 3.08
C LEU A 91 -0.81 -3.26 1.82
N MET A 92 -2.10 -3.45 2.01
CA MET A 92 -3.14 -3.38 0.98
C MET A 92 -4.37 -2.67 1.53
N GLY A 93 -5.09 -1.96 0.67
CA GLY A 93 -6.43 -1.45 0.98
C GLY A 93 -7.32 -1.37 -0.26
N GLU A 94 -8.64 -1.46 -0.04
CA GLU A 94 -9.65 -1.14 -1.05
C GLU A 94 -9.54 0.33 -1.47
N ILE A 95 -9.74 0.60 -2.76
CA ILE A 95 -9.84 1.96 -3.29
C ILE A 95 -11.31 2.32 -3.43
N ASP A 96 -11.71 3.40 -2.75
CA ASP A 96 -12.98 4.05 -3.00
C ASP A 96 -12.88 4.82 -4.33
N LEU A 97 -13.70 4.42 -5.31
CA LEU A 97 -13.66 4.96 -6.67
C LEU A 97 -14.12 6.42 -6.71
N ASP A 98 -15.10 6.79 -5.87
CA ASP A 98 -15.64 8.16 -5.86
C ASP A 98 -14.61 9.10 -5.25
N ALA A 99 -13.97 8.68 -4.15
CA ALA A 99 -12.93 9.46 -3.49
C ALA A 99 -11.66 9.60 -4.35
N GLU A 100 -11.35 8.62 -5.19
CA GLU A 100 -10.20 8.63 -6.10
C GLU A 100 -10.35 9.66 -7.22
N ASP A 101 -11.57 9.87 -7.72
CA ASP A 101 -11.86 10.86 -8.77
C ASP A 101 -11.81 12.31 -8.24
N ASP A 102 -12.09 12.50 -6.93
CA ASP A 102 -12.18 13.81 -6.28
C ASP A 102 -10.89 14.25 -5.57
N ILE A 103 -9.74 13.60 -5.83
CA ILE A 103 -8.48 13.94 -5.17
C ILE A 103 -8.01 15.36 -5.59
N PRO A 104 -7.78 16.28 -4.62
CA PRO A 104 -7.27 17.61 -4.92
C PRO A 104 -5.88 17.56 -5.62
N PRO A 105 -5.64 18.40 -6.64
CA PRO A 105 -4.34 18.44 -7.35
C PRO A 105 -3.13 18.80 -6.47
N SER A 106 -3.37 19.40 -5.30
CA SER A 106 -2.33 19.66 -4.30
C SER A 106 -1.81 18.37 -3.64
N ILE A 107 -2.62 17.31 -3.63
CA ILE A 107 -2.28 16.01 -3.05
C ILE A 107 -1.73 15.08 -4.14
N ALA A 108 -2.50 14.89 -5.22
CA ALA A 108 -2.11 14.05 -6.33
C ALA A 108 -2.67 14.60 -7.66
N SER A 109 -1.82 14.70 -8.67
CA SER A 109 -2.16 15.15 -10.01
C SER A 109 -1.56 14.21 -11.05
N PRO A 110 -2.36 13.69 -12.00
CA PRO A 110 -1.84 12.81 -13.04
C PRO A 110 -0.92 13.58 -14.00
N VAL A 111 0.09 12.91 -14.53
CA VAL A 111 0.92 13.41 -15.64
C VAL A 111 0.43 12.84 -16.98
N ALA A 112 0.59 13.61 -18.05
CA ALA A 112 0.31 13.13 -19.39
C ALA A 112 1.25 11.94 -19.75
N PRO A 113 0.81 10.98 -20.58
CA PRO A 113 1.65 9.84 -20.96
C PRO A 113 3.02 10.23 -21.55
N ALA A 114 3.09 11.35 -22.28
CA ALA A 114 4.33 11.88 -22.83
C ALA A 114 5.36 12.32 -21.76
N ALA A 115 4.90 12.65 -20.55
CA ALA A 115 5.74 13.07 -19.43
C ALA A 115 6.16 11.90 -18.52
N LEU A 116 5.64 10.69 -18.74
CA LEU A 116 5.96 9.51 -17.92
C LEU A 116 7.47 9.18 -17.89
N PRO A 117 8.23 9.25 -19.01
CA PRO A 117 9.68 9.03 -18.96
C PRO A 117 10.41 10.04 -18.07
N GLN A 118 9.97 11.31 -18.07
CA GLN A 118 10.55 12.35 -17.23
C GLN A 118 10.21 12.11 -15.75
N LEU A 119 9.01 11.63 -15.45
CA LEU A 119 8.61 11.25 -14.10
C LEU A 119 9.46 10.09 -13.56
N LEU A 120 9.71 9.07 -14.38
CA LEU A 120 10.57 7.94 -14.04
C LEU A 120 12.00 8.38 -13.75
N GLN A 121 12.56 9.27 -14.58
CA GLN A 121 13.89 9.84 -14.35
C GLN A 121 13.93 10.64 -13.04
N ALA A 122 12.91 11.45 -12.77
CA ALA A 122 12.81 12.21 -11.53
C ALA A 122 12.68 11.31 -10.30
N GLN A 123 11.93 10.21 -10.40
CA GLN A 123 11.80 9.21 -9.34
C GLN A 123 13.14 8.52 -9.06
N ALA A 124 13.86 8.10 -10.10
CA ALA A 124 15.17 7.48 -9.97
C ALA A 124 16.17 8.44 -9.29
N ALA A 125 16.23 9.70 -9.75
CA ALA A 125 17.07 10.73 -9.14
C ALA A 125 16.71 10.99 -7.67
N HIS A 126 15.41 11.00 -7.33
CA HIS A 126 14.95 11.16 -5.95
C HIS A 126 15.34 9.95 -5.07
N LYS A 127 15.18 8.73 -5.57
CA LYS A 127 15.60 7.50 -4.88
C LYS A 127 17.11 7.50 -4.62
N GLU A 128 17.92 7.88 -5.62
CA GLU A 128 19.38 7.99 -5.48
C GLU A 128 19.78 9.05 -4.44
N ALA A 129 19.16 10.24 -4.50
CA ALA A 129 19.43 11.31 -3.54
C ALA A 129 19.06 10.89 -2.10
N ASN A 130 17.90 10.26 -1.90
CA ASN A 130 17.48 9.73 -0.61
C ASN A 130 18.43 8.65 -0.10
N ALA A 131 18.85 7.72 -0.96
CA ALA A 131 19.79 6.67 -0.57
C ALA A 131 21.15 7.24 -0.10
N VAL A 132 21.67 8.25 -0.79
CA VAL A 132 22.91 8.94 -0.39
C VAL A 132 22.73 9.66 0.95
N MET A 133 21.60 10.36 1.13
CA MET A 133 21.28 11.08 2.35
C MET A 133 21.12 10.13 3.56
N GLU A 134 20.33 9.06 3.42
CA GLU A 134 20.10 8.10 4.49
C GLU A 134 21.37 7.33 4.85
N ARG A 135 22.21 6.98 3.87
CA ARG A 135 23.53 6.39 4.15
C ARG A 135 24.39 7.31 5.00
N ARG A 136 24.48 8.60 4.62
CA ARG A 136 25.26 9.58 5.38
C ARG A 136 24.69 9.81 6.78
N LYS A 137 23.37 9.88 6.91
CA LYS A 137 22.68 10.04 8.19
C LYS A 137 22.92 8.83 9.10
N ALA A 138 22.80 7.61 8.57
CA ALA A 138 23.10 6.39 9.30
C ALA A 138 24.55 6.37 9.80
N GLU A 139 25.52 6.70 8.94
CA GLU A 139 26.94 6.79 9.31
C GLU A 139 27.18 7.77 10.48
N ILE A 140 26.56 8.96 10.43
CA ILE A 140 26.66 9.95 11.51
C ILE A 140 26.04 9.41 12.80
N LEU A 141 24.81 8.89 12.75
CA LEU A 141 24.09 8.42 13.93
C LEU A 141 24.80 7.25 14.64
N ILE A 142 25.41 6.35 13.87
CA ILE A 142 26.24 5.27 14.41
C ILE A 142 27.43 5.87 15.16
N GLN A 143 28.19 6.75 14.49
CA GLN A 143 29.44 7.27 15.04
C GLN A 143 29.23 8.19 16.25
N THR A 144 28.20 9.03 16.23
CA THR A 144 28.02 10.07 17.25
C THR A 144 27.15 9.64 18.40
N ALA A 145 26.21 8.71 18.19
CA ALA A 145 25.18 8.39 19.16
C ALA A 145 24.95 6.89 19.38
N GLY A 146 25.69 6.01 18.68
CA GLY A 146 25.63 4.56 18.91
C GLY A 146 24.33 3.91 18.45
N PHE A 147 23.55 4.56 17.57
CA PHE A 147 22.36 3.97 16.99
C PHE A 147 22.73 2.82 16.05
N CYS A 148 21.88 1.80 16.01
CA CYS A 148 21.95 0.75 14.99
C CYS A 148 21.39 1.30 13.67
N PRO A 149 22.02 1.03 12.50
CA PRO A 149 21.35 1.29 11.23
C PRO A 149 20.14 0.36 11.13
N GLU A 150 18.94 0.91 11.20
CA GLU A 150 17.70 0.20 10.83
C GLU A 150 17.41 0.43 9.34
N GLY A 151 17.15 -0.65 8.61
CA GLY A 151 16.89 -0.65 7.17
C GLY A 151 17.47 -1.92 6.54
N ALA A 152 16.68 -2.99 6.50
CA ALA A 152 17.09 -4.20 5.79
C ALA A 152 17.00 -3.95 4.27
N GLU A 153 17.76 -4.74 3.50
CA GLU A 153 17.62 -4.78 2.05
C GLU A 153 16.15 -5.09 1.70
N GLY A 154 15.47 -4.15 1.06
CA GLY A 154 14.05 -4.28 0.71
C GLY A 154 13.06 -3.51 1.58
N ASP A 155 13.49 -2.62 2.47
CA ASP A 155 12.57 -1.71 3.21
C ASP A 155 12.39 -0.34 2.53
N GLN A 156 12.40 -0.30 1.20
CA GLN A 156 12.33 0.97 0.44
C GLN A 156 10.96 1.68 0.55
N TYR A 157 9.94 1.01 1.07
CA TYR A 157 8.61 1.59 1.29
C TYR A 157 8.58 2.69 2.37
N LEU A 158 9.64 2.82 3.17
CA LEU A 158 9.77 3.86 4.20
C LEU A 158 10.17 5.24 3.63
N HIS A 159 10.51 5.34 2.33
CA HIS A 159 11.21 6.49 1.75
C HIS A 159 10.64 7.01 0.42
#